data_AF-A0AAP0QW85-F1
#
_entry.id   AF-A0AAP0QW85-F1
#
_cell.length_a   1.000
_cell.length_b   1.000
_cell.length_c   1.000
_cell.angle_alpha   90.00
_cell.angle_beta   90.00
_cell.angle_gamma   90.00
#
_symmetry.space_group_name_H-M   'P 1'
#
loop_
_entity.id
_entity.type
_entity.pdbx_description
1 polymer ?
#
loop_
_entity_poly.entity_id
_entity_poly.type
_entity_poly.pdbx_seq_one_letter_code
_entity_poly.pdbx_strand_id
1 'polypeptide(L)'
;MANFVCIFFCFLHYFILFHDTGAMPESSAETIRGSKSSVHIGAIFDPDSTLDGVIAEISMNLAISDFYALRPNYQTRLHLRVTTAKDLVDTAGAAVDLLENFQVDAIIGPQISTAAPFLVESHVPKSKELESFNRRWKRELHLMKPKSPLTGINFSGLWAYDTICALARAAEKILLPTNPSFVKPNTSESRIDFASLGASRIGSRLRDELRNTRFKGLSGEFNLINRKLESSVFEIINVIGNGRVVGYWTPEKGISQNLGPNYKNGLKQIIWPGDSTTTPTGWAIPSLKIGVPMKLGFPEFVEQRKNGNKTTYTGFSVDVFSAVLETLDKDLGFKVLHDFIGFEDKTRLMDESYDDLLLQIKNKKFDAVVGDTTIVANMTDYVDFTLPYSESGWTMLVLAKGDNRKNMWIFLKPWTWDLWLTVGTSCIFITIVIRVMGHNTENTEFRGSYRRQLAMILLFPFYAFVIP
;
A
#
# COMPACT_ATOMS: atom_id res chain seq x y z
N MET A 1 0.08 35.94 -69.08
CA MET A 1 -1.10 35.53 -68.27
C MET A 1 -2.18 34.95 -69.19
N ALA A 2 -1.92 33.79 -69.80
CA ALA A 2 -2.88 33.09 -70.68
C ALA A 2 -2.73 31.56 -70.65
N ASN A 3 -1.61 31.02 -70.14
CA ASN A 3 -1.37 29.57 -70.13
C ASN A 3 -1.64 28.87 -68.78
N PHE A 4 -2.14 29.57 -67.75
CA PHE A 4 -2.50 28.96 -66.46
C PHE A 4 -4.00 28.73 -66.27
N VAL A 5 -4.85 29.28 -67.16
CA VAL A 5 -6.32 29.12 -67.08
C VAL A 5 -6.80 27.86 -67.83
N CYS A 6 -6.06 27.37 -68.83
CA CYS A 6 -6.46 26.18 -69.60
C CYS A 6 -6.24 24.84 -68.88
N ILE A 7 -5.33 24.77 -67.89
CA ILE A 7 -5.04 23.51 -67.18
C ILE A 7 -6.11 23.21 -66.11
N PHE A 8 -6.78 24.23 -65.57
CA PHE A 8 -7.82 24.06 -64.55
C PHE A 8 -9.17 23.59 -65.13
N PHE A 9 -9.47 23.94 -66.38
CA PHE A 9 -10.73 23.53 -67.04
C PHE A 9 -10.72 22.11 -67.61
N CYS A 10 -9.54 21.53 -67.86
CA CYS A 10 -9.44 20.14 -68.35
C CYS A 10 -9.66 19.09 -67.25
N PHE A 11 -9.40 19.41 -65.97
CA PHE A 11 -9.64 18.48 -64.86
C PHE A 11 -11.12 18.41 -64.42
N LEU A 12 -11.91 19.45 -64.70
CA LEU A 12 -13.33 19.49 -64.34
C LEU A 12 -14.23 18.69 -65.31
N HIS A 13 -13.79 18.45 -66.55
CA HIS A 13 -14.55 17.69 -67.54
C HIS A 13 -14.38 16.18 -67.45
N TYR A 14 -13.31 15.69 -66.81
CA TYR A 14 -13.09 14.25 -66.63
C TYR A 14 -13.95 13.65 -65.50
N PHE A 15 -14.33 14.48 -64.51
CA PHE A 15 -15.11 14.03 -63.35
C PHE A 15 -16.63 13.95 -63.60
N ILE A 16 -17.13 14.60 -64.66
CA ILE A 16 -18.57 14.67 -64.97
C ILE A 16 -19.01 13.53 -65.92
N LEU A 17 -18.08 12.80 -66.55
CA LEU A 17 -18.41 11.77 -67.57
C LEU A 17 -18.38 10.30 -67.09
N PHE A 18 -18.19 10.02 -65.80
CA PHE A 18 -18.13 8.63 -65.29
C PHE A 18 -19.17 8.25 -64.24
N HIS A 19 -20.19 9.09 -64.02
CA HIS A 19 -21.24 8.77 -63.04
C HIS A 19 -22.66 8.97 -63.57
N ASP A 20 -22.96 8.48 -64.78
CA ASP A 20 -24.34 8.14 -65.13
C ASP A 20 -24.42 7.22 -66.36
N THR A 21 -24.81 5.96 -66.17
CA THR A 21 -25.68 5.19 -67.09
C THR A 21 -25.94 3.80 -66.49
N GLY A 22 -27.20 3.50 -66.19
CA GLY A 22 -27.67 2.13 -65.96
C GLY A 22 -28.86 1.98 -65.02
N ALA A 23 -29.98 2.66 -65.29
CA ALA A 23 -31.27 2.38 -64.64
C ALA A 23 -32.09 1.37 -65.48
N MET A 24 -32.91 0.53 -64.82
CA MET A 24 -34.33 0.19 -65.13
C MET A 24 -34.83 -0.98 -64.22
N PRO A 25 -36.15 -1.14 -63.93
CA PRO A 25 -36.67 -0.91 -62.59
C PRO A 25 -37.61 -2.01 -62.02
N GLU A 26 -38.14 -1.71 -60.82
CA GLU A 26 -39.39 -2.17 -60.18
C GLU A 26 -39.49 -3.58 -59.56
N SER A 27 -39.48 -3.60 -58.23
CA SER A 27 -40.48 -4.31 -57.42
C SER A 27 -40.76 -3.47 -56.17
N SER A 28 -41.74 -2.58 -56.29
CA SER A 28 -42.33 -1.78 -55.23
C SER A 28 -43.32 -2.61 -54.42
N ALA A 29 -42.86 -3.19 -53.30
CA ALA A 29 -43.73 -3.58 -52.20
C ALA A 29 -42.89 -3.88 -50.94
N GLU A 30 -42.68 -2.87 -50.10
CA GLU A 30 -42.97 -2.97 -48.65
C GLU A 30 -42.65 -1.62 -47.98
N THR A 31 -43.71 -0.82 -47.88
CA THR A 31 -44.19 -0.19 -46.64
C THR A 31 -43.13 0.33 -45.68
N ILE A 32 -43.04 1.67 -45.61
CA ILE A 32 -42.65 2.52 -44.47
C ILE A 32 -42.42 1.71 -43.17
N ARG A 33 -41.20 1.17 -42.97
CA ARG A 33 -40.73 0.81 -41.63
C ARG A 33 -40.27 2.11 -40.99
N GLY A 34 -40.97 2.53 -39.93
CA GLY A 34 -40.56 3.67 -39.11
C GLY A 34 -39.08 3.60 -38.75
N SER A 35 -38.41 4.75 -38.82
CA SER A 35 -37.00 4.90 -38.46
C SER A 35 -36.75 4.31 -37.07
N LYS A 36 -35.89 3.28 -37.00
CA LYS A 36 -35.50 2.66 -35.73
C LYS A 36 -34.68 3.66 -34.92
N SER A 37 -35.03 3.84 -33.65
CA SER A 37 -34.37 4.81 -32.77
C SER A 37 -33.01 4.28 -32.31
N SER A 38 -31.96 5.10 -32.36
CA SER A 38 -30.62 4.74 -31.93
C SER A 38 -30.35 5.19 -30.49
N VAL A 39 -29.65 4.35 -29.72
CA VAL A 39 -29.12 4.67 -28.39
C VAL A 39 -27.61 4.52 -28.46
N HIS A 40 -26.88 5.59 -28.14
CA HIS A 40 -25.42 5.60 -28.26
C HIS A 40 -24.80 5.25 -26.91
N ILE A 41 -23.93 4.25 -26.88
CA ILE A 41 -23.26 3.78 -25.66
C ILE A 41 -21.76 3.96 -25.86
N GLY A 42 -21.12 4.70 -24.97
CA GLY A 42 -19.67 4.78 -24.88
C GLY A 42 -19.11 3.66 -24.01
N ALA A 43 -17.96 3.11 -24.37
CA ALA A 43 -17.21 2.18 -23.54
C ALA A 43 -15.73 2.59 -23.53
N ILE A 44 -15.14 2.67 -22.34
CA ILE A 44 -13.75 3.05 -22.14
C ILE A 44 -12.99 1.84 -21.59
N PHE A 45 -11.90 1.44 -22.24
CA PHE A 45 -11.04 0.33 -21.80
C PHE A 45 -9.58 0.74 -21.66
N ASP A 46 -8.84 0.04 -20.81
CA ASP A 46 -7.40 0.23 -20.69
C ASP A 46 -6.65 -0.46 -21.86
N PRO A 47 -5.90 0.28 -22.70
CA PRO A 47 -5.15 -0.30 -23.82
C PRO A 47 -3.98 -1.19 -23.38
N ASP A 48 -3.45 -1.01 -22.17
CA ASP A 48 -2.36 -1.84 -21.64
C ASP A 48 -2.90 -3.17 -21.04
N SER A 49 -4.22 -3.29 -20.85
CA SER A 49 -4.93 -4.56 -20.61
C SER A 49 -5.06 -5.38 -21.91
N THR A 50 -3.93 -5.86 -22.42
CA THR A 50 -3.80 -6.45 -23.76
C THR A 50 -4.76 -7.60 -24.10
N LEU A 51 -5.41 -8.23 -23.12
CA LEU A 51 -6.44 -9.25 -23.33
C LEU A 51 -7.83 -8.81 -22.88
N ASP A 52 -8.00 -8.17 -21.72
CA ASP A 52 -9.32 -7.90 -21.14
C ASP A 52 -10.16 -6.87 -21.92
N GLY A 53 -9.55 -5.78 -22.41
CA GLY A 53 -10.25 -4.80 -23.26
C GLY A 53 -10.75 -5.42 -24.57
N VAL A 54 -9.92 -6.28 -25.19
CA VAL A 54 -10.28 -7.01 -26.42
C VAL A 54 -11.33 -8.08 -26.16
N ILE A 55 -11.21 -8.81 -25.04
CA ILE A 55 -12.23 -9.76 -24.59
C ILE A 55 -13.57 -9.06 -24.48
N ALA A 56 -13.61 -7.90 -23.81
CA ALA A 56 -14.83 -7.13 -23.60
C ALA A 56 -15.41 -6.61 -24.93
N GLU A 57 -14.59 -6.00 -25.79
CA GLU A 57 -15.03 -5.45 -27.08
C GLU A 57 -15.68 -6.53 -27.98
N ILE A 58 -15.02 -7.67 -28.16
CA ILE A 58 -15.56 -8.79 -28.96
C ILE A 58 -16.87 -9.29 -28.32
N SER A 59 -16.91 -9.42 -27.00
CA SER A 59 -18.08 -9.91 -26.28
C SER A 59 -19.27 -8.95 -26.43
N MET A 60 -19.04 -7.65 -26.36
CA MET A 60 -20.09 -6.63 -26.55
C MET A 60 -20.63 -6.63 -27.98
N ASN A 61 -19.77 -6.72 -28.99
CA ASN A 61 -20.19 -6.76 -30.39
C ASN A 61 -21.01 -8.02 -30.71
N LEU A 62 -20.59 -9.18 -30.20
CA LEU A 62 -21.35 -10.43 -30.32
C LEU A 62 -22.70 -10.32 -29.60
N ALA A 63 -22.76 -9.69 -28.43
CA ALA A 63 -24.01 -9.47 -27.70
C ALA A 63 -25.01 -8.62 -28.50
N ILE A 64 -24.56 -7.51 -29.11
CA ILE A 64 -25.43 -6.68 -29.97
C ILE A 64 -25.99 -7.52 -31.12
N SER A 65 -25.11 -8.26 -31.81
CA SER A 65 -25.50 -9.12 -32.94
C SER A 65 -26.52 -10.17 -32.53
N ASP A 66 -26.25 -10.92 -31.47
CA ASP A 66 -27.13 -11.97 -30.96
C ASP A 66 -28.48 -11.43 -30.48
N PHE A 67 -28.44 -10.33 -29.73
CA PHE A 67 -29.62 -9.77 -29.10
C PHE A 67 -30.65 -9.31 -30.14
N TYR A 68 -30.19 -8.65 -31.20
CA TYR A 68 -31.05 -8.12 -32.25
C TYR A 68 -31.36 -9.14 -33.36
N ALA A 69 -30.50 -10.14 -33.59
CA ALA A 69 -30.83 -11.26 -34.48
C ALA A 69 -32.05 -12.05 -33.97
N LEU A 70 -32.14 -12.25 -32.66
CA LEU A 70 -33.31 -12.89 -32.02
C LEU A 70 -34.54 -11.98 -31.96
N ARG A 71 -34.40 -10.68 -32.21
CA ARG A 71 -35.44 -9.65 -31.99
C ARG A 71 -35.52 -8.62 -33.13
N PRO A 72 -35.83 -9.05 -34.36
CA PRO A 72 -35.83 -8.17 -35.52
C PRO A 72 -36.86 -7.02 -35.44
N ASN A 73 -37.95 -7.25 -34.70
CA ASN A 73 -39.08 -6.33 -34.54
C ASN A 73 -38.83 -5.21 -33.52
N TYR A 74 -37.74 -5.28 -32.76
CA TYR A 74 -37.39 -4.23 -31.80
C TYR A 74 -37.10 -2.93 -32.54
N GLN A 75 -37.61 -1.83 -32.01
CA GLN A 75 -37.52 -0.50 -32.62
C GLN A 75 -36.25 0.23 -32.22
N THR A 76 -35.55 -0.22 -31.18
CA THR A 76 -34.31 0.40 -30.72
C THR A 76 -33.06 -0.31 -31.26
N ARG A 77 -31.98 0.45 -31.48
CA ARG A 77 -30.66 -0.08 -31.84
C ARG A 77 -29.56 0.55 -30.99
N LEU A 78 -28.82 -0.30 -30.27
CA LEU A 78 -27.61 0.11 -29.57
C LEU A 78 -26.48 0.33 -30.57
N HIS A 79 -25.81 1.48 -30.46
CA HIS A 79 -24.58 1.79 -31.16
C HIS A 79 -23.45 1.95 -30.15
N LEU A 80 -22.52 1.00 -30.14
CA LEU A 80 -21.37 1.00 -29.25
C LEU A 80 -20.24 1.85 -29.87
N ARG A 81 -19.66 2.74 -29.07
CA ARG A 81 -18.41 3.43 -29.38
C ARG A 81 -17.38 3.09 -28.33
N VAL A 82 -16.27 2.50 -28.77
CA VAL A 82 -15.20 2.06 -27.91
C VAL A 82 -14.03 3.04 -27.99
N THR A 83 -13.55 3.47 -26.84
CA THR A 83 -12.37 4.34 -26.68
C THR A 83 -11.39 3.68 -25.70
N THR A 84 -10.10 3.98 -25.84
CA THR A 84 -9.06 3.48 -24.95
C THR A 84 -8.45 4.59 -24.10
N ALA A 85 -8.12 4.30 -22.84
CA ALA A 85 -7.49 5.24 -21.91
C ALA A 85 -6.57 4.52 -20.91
N LYS A 86 -5.36 5.02 -20.69
CA LYS A 86 -4.34 4.37 -19.84
C LYS A 86 -4.44 4.73 -18.38
N ASP A 87 -4.56 6.03 -18.13
CA ASP A 87 -4.60 6.59 -16.78
C ASP A 87 -5.97 7.21 -16.46
N LEU A 88 -6.16 7.60 -15.20
CA LEU A 88 -7.40 8.25 -14.74
C LEU A 88 -7.67 9.57 -15.50
N VAL A 89 -6.61 10.31 -15.83
CA VAL A 89 -6.70 11.58 -16.57
C VAL A 89 -7.16 11.33 -18.02
N ASP A 90 -6.55 10.35 -18.69
CA ASP A 90 -6.96 9.93 -20.03
C ASP A 90 -8.40 9.40 -20.04
N THR A 91 -8.79 8.68 -18.99
CA THR A 91 -10.15 8.15 -18.83
C THR A 91 -11.16 9.28 -18.73
N ALA A 92 -10.85 10.33 -17.96
CA ALA A 92 -11.68 11.51 -17.85
C ALA A 92 -11.78 12.24 -19.20
N GLY A 93 -10.67 12.40 -19.92
CA GLY A 93 -10.65 13.00 -21.27
C GLY A 93 -11.49 12.21 -22.28
N ALA A 94 -11.34 10.89 -22.31
CA ALA A 94 -12.13 10.00 -23.15
C ALA A 94 -13.62 10.06 -22.83
N ALA A 95 -13.99 10.17 -21.55
CA ALA A 95 -15.38 10.34 -21.15
C ALA A 95 -15.97 11.68 -21.62
N VAL A 96 -15.19 12.76 -21.53
CA VAL A 96 -15.59 14.08 -22.03
C VAL A 96 -15.80 14.04 -23.54
N ASP A 97 -14.86 13.45 -24.30
CA ASP A 97 -14.98 13.29 -25.76
C ASP A 97 -16.24 12.51 -26.17
N LEU A 98 -16.54 11.41 -25.45
CA LEU A 98 -17.77 10.63 -25.65
C LEU A 98 -19.05 11.43 -25.41
N LEU A 99 -19.07 12.33 -24.42
CA LEU A 99 -20.24 13.15 -24.12
C LEU A 99 -20.38 14.34 -25.08
N GLU A 100 -19.30 15.02 -25.42
CA GLU A 100 -19.35 16.23 -26.24
C GLU A 100 -19.48 15.95 -27.73
N ASN A 101 -18.63 15.07 -28.25
CA ASN A 101 -18.53 14.82 -29.70
C ASN A 101 -19.47 13.71 -30.15
N PHE A 102 -19.75 12.73 -29.29
CA PHE A 102 -20.58 11.57 -29.63
C PHE A 102 -21.94 11.53 -28.93
N GLN A 103 -22.19 12.41 -27.96
CA GLN A 103 -23.46 12.54 -27.25
C GLN A 103 -24.02 11.19 -26.76
N VAL A 104 -23.15 10.38 -26.15
CA VAL A 104 -23.54 9.05 -25.67
C VAL A 104 -24.57 9.11 -24.54
N ASP A 105 -25.56 8.23 -24.58
CA ASP A 105 -26.63 8.12 -23.58
C ASP A 105 -26.16 7.45 -22.28
N ALA A 106 -25.11 6.63 -22.36
CA ALA A 106 -24.45 6.02 -21.22
C ALA A 106 -22.98 5.72 -21.52
N ILE A 107 -22.15 5.67 -20.47
CA ILE A 107 -20.74 5.29 -20.54
C ILE A 107 -20.50 4.05 -19.67
N ILE A 108 -19.88 3.04 -20.25
CA ILE A 108 -19.31 1.88 -19.56
C ILE A 108 -17.86 2.24 -19.22
N GLY A 109 -17.56 2.42 -17.93
CA GLY A 109 -16.22 2.79 -17.47
C GLY A 109 -15.22 1.64 -17.57
N PRO A 110 -13.91 1.96 -17.44
CA PRO A 110 -12.85 0.95 -17.44
C PRO A 110 -12.99 -0.02 -16.26
N GLN A 111 -12.51 -1.25 -16.45
CA GLN A 111 -12.45 -2.26 -15.40
C GLN A 111 -11.32 -1.96 -14.40
N ILE A 112 -11.41 -0.85 -13.67
CA ILE A 112 -10.48 -0.55 -12.57
C ILE A 112 -11.01 -1.27 -11.31
N SER A 113 -11.01 -2.60 -11.36
CA SER A 113 -11.18 -3.38 -10.14
C SER A 113 -9.81 -3.44 -9.45
N THR A 114 -9.62 -2.61 -8.43
CA THR A 114 -8.58 -2.81 -7.40
C THR A 114 -8.89 -4.02 -6.51
N ALA A 115 -10.02 -4.72 -6.71
CA ALA A 115 -10.13 -6.08 -6.21
C ALA A 115 -9.17 -6.92 -7.04
N ALA A 116 -8.07 -7.32 -6.40
CA ALA A 116 -7.02 -8.14 -6.98
C ALA A 116 -7.61 -9.33 -7.77
N PRO A 117 -6.81 -10.02 -8.61
CA PRO A 117 -7.10 -11.37 -9.04
C PRO A 117 -7.09 -12.31 -7.81
N PHE A 118 -8.02 -12.11 -6.89
CA PHE A 118 -8.35 -13.07 -5.86
C PHE A 118 -8.97 -14.24 -6.60
N LEU A 119 -8.40 -15.42 -6.33
CA LEU A 119 -8.69 -16.76 -6.87
C LEU A 119 -10.13 -17.27 -6.61
N VAL A 120 -11.11 -16.40 -6.71
CA VAL A 120 -12.52 -16.69 -6.49
C VAL A 120 -13.25 -16.45 -7.80
N GLU A 121 -13.44 -17.52 -8.56
CA GLU A 121 -14.20 -17.47 -9.81
C GLU A 121 -15.70 -17.52 -9.50
N SER A 122 -16.50 -16.69 -10.17
CA SER A 122 -17.96 -16.83 -10.11
C SER A 122 -18.38 -18.07 -10.90
N HIS A 123 -19.34 -18.83 -10.36
CA HIS A 123 -19.86 -19.98 -11.07
C HIS A 123 -20.61 -19.55 -12.33
N VAL A 124 -20.18 -20.06 -13.49
CA VAL A 124 -20.88 -19.88 -14.77
C VAL A 124 -21.60 -21.19 -15.13
N PRO A 125 -22.95 -21.20 -15.20
CA PRO A 125 -23.68 -22.40 -15.58
C PRO A 125 -23.32 -22.85 -16.99
N LYS A 126 -22.95 -24.12 -17.17
CA LYS A 126 -22.73 -24.69 -18.50
C LYS A 126 -24.04 -24.69 -19.29
N SER A 127 -24.03 -24.06 -20.45
CA SER A 127 -25.18 -23.99 -21.35
C SER A 127 -24.75 -24.15 -22.81
N LYS A 128 -25.67 -24.60 -23.67
CA LYS A 128 -25.39 -24.73 -25.11
C LYS A 128 -25.12 -23.37 -25.75
N GLU A 129 -25.77 -22.34 -25.24
CA GLU A 129 -25.59 -20.95 -25.64
C GLU A 129 -24.15 -20.50 -25.36
N LEU A 130 -23.62 -20.80 -24.18
CA LEU A 130 -22.25 -20.48 -23.78
C LEU A 130 -21.22 -21.20 -24.65
N GLU A 131 -21.43 -22.48 -24.96
CA GLU A 131 -20.54 -23.23 -25.87
C GLU A 131 -20.54 -22.63 -27.28
N SER A 132 -21.74 -22.29 -27.80
CA SER A 132 -21.88 -21.68 -29.12
C SER A 132 -21.23 -20.29 -29.19
N PHE A 133 -21.36 -19.51 -28.10
CA PHE A 133 -20.74 -18.21 -27.94
C PHE A 133 -19.23 -18.33 -27.86
N ASN A 134 -18.69 -19.23 -27.03
CA ASN A 134 -17.25 -19.45 -26.88
C ASN A 134 -16.60 -19.83 -28.22
N ARG A 135 -17.26 -20.68 -29.03
CA ARG A 135 -16.78 -21.01 -30.38
C ARG A 135 -16.70 -19.79 -31.31
N ARG A 136 -17.73 -18.94 -31.31
CA ARG A 136 -17.75 -17.72 -32.14
C ARG A 136 -16.75 -16.68 -31.64
N TRP A 137 -16.70 -16.48 -30.33
CA TRP A 137 -15.75 -15.57 -29.68
C TRP A 137 -14.29 -15.94 -30.00
N LYS A 138 -13.92 -17.22 -29.89
CA LYS A 138 -12.57 -17.69 -30.29
C LYS A 138 -12.25 -17.39 -31.75
N ARG A 139 -13.24 -17.53 -32.65
CA ARG A 139 -13.07 -17.20 -34.07
C ARG A 139 -12.80 -15.70 -34.27
N GLU A 140 -13.57 -14.83 -33.62
CA GLU A 140 -13.37 -13.38 -33.71
C GLU A 140 -12.02 -12.97 -33.08
N LEU A 141 -11.61 -13.58 -31.98
CA LEU A 141 -10.30 -13.35 -31.35
C LEU A 141 -9.16 -13.69 -32.31
N HIS A 142 -9.25 -14.82 -33.02
CA HIS A 142 -8.24 -15.18 -34.03
C HIS A 142 -8.17 -14.20 -35.20
N LEU A 143 -9.30 -13.66 -35.63
CA LEU A 143 -9.34 -12.65 -36.69
C LEU A 143 -8.69 -11.34 -36.24
N MET A 144 -8.94 -10.92 -34.99
CA MET A 144 -8.45 -9.65 -34.45
C MET A 144 -6.99 -9.74 -33.96
N LYS A 145 -6.61 -10.85 -33.34
CA LYS A 145 -5.28 -11.13 -32.77
C LYS A 145 -4.80 -12.54 -33.13
N PRO A 146 -4.26 -12.75 -34.35
CA PRO A 146 -3.87 -14.08 -34.82
C PRO A 146 -2.69 -14.71 -34.04
N LYS A 147 -1.90 -13.91 -33.32
CA LYS A 147 -0.69 -14.36 -32.59
C LYS A 147 -0.91 -14.56 -31.09
N SER A 148 -2.10 -14.26 -30.54
CA SER A 148 -2.34 -14.42 -29.10
C SER A 148 -2.62 -15.88 -28.73
N PRO A 149 -2.13 -16.37 -27.58
CA PRO A 149 -2.50 -17.69 -27.09
C PRO A 149 -4.02 -17.75 -26.89
N LEU A 150 -4.64 -18.83 -27.35
CA LEU A 150 -6.06 -19.15 -27.12
C LEU A 150 -6.29 -19.40 -25.62
N THR A 151 -6.43 -18.32 -24.87
CA THR A 151 -6.90 -18.37 -23.49
C THR A 151 -8.42 -18.51 -23.50
N GLY A 152 -8.97 -19.19 -22.48
CA GLY A 152 -10.42 -19.24 -22.30
C GLY A 152 -10.99 -17.83 -22.12
N ILE A 153 -12.26 -17.65 -22.43
CA ILE A 153 -12.93 -16.38 -22.19
C ILE A 153 -12.90 -16.07 -20.68
N ASN A 154 -12.48 -14.86 -20.32
CA ASN A 154 -12.51 -14.41 -18.94
C ASN A 154 -13.96 -14.05 -18.55
N PHE A 155 -14.23 -14.07 -17.25
CA PHE A 155 -15.50 -13.67 -16.67
C PHE A 155 -15.88 -12.22 -17.02
N SER A 156 -14.89 -11.34 -17.17
CA SER A 156 -15.05 -9.96 -17.67
C SER A 156 -15.75 -9.90 -19.03
N GLY A 157 -15.48 -10.84 -19.94
CA GLY A 157 -16.13 -10.95 -21.24
C GLY A 157 -17.58 -11.40 -21.15
N LEU A 158 -17.87 -12.37 -20.29
CA LEU A 158 -19.24 -12.85 -20.06
C LEU A 158 -20.11 -11.74 -19.45
N TRP A 159 -19.56 -10.99 -18.50
CA TRP A 159 -20.20 -9.80 -17.94
C TRP A 159 -20.42 -8.69 -18.95
N ALA A 160 -19.46 -8.45 -19.85
CA ALA A 160 -19.62 -7.49 -20.92
C ALA A 160 -20.78 -7.88 -21.85
N TYR A 161 -20.91 -9.17 -22.20
CA TYR A 161 -22.02 -9.68 -22.99
C TYR A 161 -23.38 -9.47 -22.31
N ASP A 162 -23.49 -9.87 -21.05
CA ASP A 162 -24.74 -9.75 -20.29
C ASP A 162 -25.11 -8.28 -20.04
N THR A 163 -24.13 -7.41 -19.82
CA THR A 163 -24.35 -5.96 -19.65
C THR A 163 -24.98 -5.33 -20.89
N ILE A 164 -24.50 -5.68 -22.08
CA ILE A 164 -25.09 -5.21 -23.34
C ILE A 164 -26.50 -5.76 -23.53
N CYS A 165 -26.73 -7.04 -23.22
CA CYS A 165 -28.07 -7.61 -23.24
C CYS A 165 -29.03 -6.89 -22.28
N ALA A 166 -28.55 -6.50 -21.09
CA ALA A 166 -29.33 -5.74 -20.12
C ALA A 166 -29.66 -4.33 -20.65
N LEU A 167 -28.66 -3.63 -21.19
CA LEU A 167 -28.83 -2.30 -21.79
C LEU A 167 -29.80 -2.32 -22.97
N ALA A 168 -29.72 -3.32 -23.85
CA ALA A 168 -30.59 -3.42 -25.01
C ALA A 168 -32.06 -3.68 -24.60
N ARG A 169 -32.28 -4.47 -23.54
CA ARG A 169 -33.62 -4.66 -22.94
C ARG A 169 -34.16 -3.38 -22.33
N ALA A 170 -33.32 -2.66 -21.57
CA ALA A 170 -33.70 -1.41 -20.95
C ALA A 170 -34.02 -0.34 -22.02
N ALA A 171 -33.19 -0.24 -23.05
CA ALA A 171 -33.39 0.67 -24.18
C ALA A 171 -34.72 0.39 -24.90
N GLU A 172 -35.07 -0.87 -25.19
CA GLU A 172 -36.33 -1.18 -25.87
C GLU A 172 -37.56 -0.84 -25.03
N LYS A 173 -37.51 -1.01 -23.71
CA LYS A 173 -38.62 -0.63 -22.82
C LYS A 173 -38.86 0.87 -22.80
N ILE A 174 -37.82 1.66 -23.04
CA ILE A 174 -37.93 3.09 -23.21
C ILE A 174 -38.44 3.33 -24.63
N LEU A 175 -39.76 3.49 -24.79
CA LEU A 175 -40.28 4.05 -26.03
C LEU A 175 -39.66 5.46 -26.20
N LEU A 176 -38.71 5.56 -27.13
CA LEU A 176 -37.91 6.76 -27.37
C LEU A 176 -38.76 7.81 -28.09
N PRO A 177 -38.88 9.04 -27.55
CA PRO A 177 -39.47 10.14 -28.28
C PRO A 177 -38.51 10.67 -29.37
N THR A 178 -39.08 11.13 -30.47
CA THR A 178 -38.44 11.47 -31.76
C THR A 178 -37.55 12.74 -31.76
N ASN A 179 -37.11 13.24 -30.59
CA ASN A 179 -36.43 14.54 -30.45
C ASN A 179 -35.02 14.40 -29.83
N PRO A 180 -34.09 15.35 -30.08
CA PRO A 180 -32.68 15.21 -29.72
C PRO A 180 -32.49 14.93 -28.22
N SER A 181 -31.69 13.90 -27.95
CA SER A 181 -31.54 13.20 -26.68
C SER A 181 -30.70 13.97 -25.65
N PHE A 182 -29.93 14.97 -26.06
CA PHE A 182 -28.92 15.62 -25.22
C PHE A 182 -29.30 17.06 -24.85
N VAL A 183 -29.38 17.36 -23.55
CA VAL A 183 -29.69 18.71 -23.03
C VAL A 183 -28.43 19.32 -22.46
N LYS A 184 -28.00 20.45 -23.03
CA LYS A 184 -26.94 21.28 -22.44
C LYS A 184 -27.54 22.20 -21.36
N PRO A 185 -26.92 22.33 -20.19
CA PRO A 185 -27.34 23.29 -19.19
C PRO A 185 -27.13 24.72 -19.68
N ASN A 186 -28.12 25.59 -19.46
CA ASN A 186 -28.01 27.02 -19.74
C ASN A 186 -27.18 27.70 -18.63
N THR A 187 -25.87 27.56 -18.68
CA THR A 187 -24.95 28.24 -17.76
C THR A 187 -23.95 29.08 -18.55
N SER A 188 -24.16 30.39 -18.56
CA SER A 188 -23.27 31.37 -19.20
C SER A 188 -22.06 31.76 -18.35
N GLU A 189 -21.90 31.27 -17.10
CA GLU A 189 -20.88 31.79 -16.17
C GLU A 189 -20.30 30.75 -15.19
N SER A 190 -19.85 29.58 -15.66
CA SER A 190 -19.08 28.64 -14.82
C SER A 190 -17.72 28.38 -15.43
N ARG A 191 -16.66 28.92 -14.81
CA ARG A 191 -15.26 28.83 -15.25
C ARG A 191 -14.61 27.46 -14.94
N ILE A 192 -15.41 26.40 -14.83
CA ILE A 192 -14.96 25.01 -14.74
C ILE A 192 -15.84 24.15 -15.67
N ASP A 193 -15.19 23.58 -16.68
CA ASP A 193 -15.68 23.02 -17.94
C ASP A 193 -16.57 21.75 -17.83
N PHE A 194 -16.77 21.22 -16.62
CA PHE A 194 -17.60 20.02 -16.41
C PHE A 194 -19.08 20.34 -16.19
N ALA A 195 -19.41 21.54 -15.71
CA ALA A 195 -20.79 21.95 -15.46
C ALA A 195 -21.55 22.33 -16.75
N SER A 196 -20.82 22.55 -17.86
CA SER A 196 -21.34 22.78 -19.22
C SER A 196 -21.65 21.48 -19.97
N LEU A 197 -21.19 20.32 -19.47
CA LEU A 197 -21.43 19.04 -20.11
C LEU A 197 -22.94 18.76 -20.18
N GLY A 198 -23.40 18.47 -21.39
CA GLY A 198 -24.78 18.06 -21.59
C GLY A 198 -25.07 16.71 -20.94
N ALA A 199 -26.33 16.48 -20.58
CA ALA A 199 -26.79 15.20 -20.08
C ALA A 199 -27.84 14.61 -21.03
N SER A 200 -27.81 13.28 -21.21
CA SER A 200 -28.87 12.58 -21.93
C SER A 200 -30.17 12.62 -21.13
N ARG A 201 -31.25 13.07 -21.78
CA ARG A 201 -32.62 13.07 -21.24
C ARG A 201 -33.15 11.66 -20.99
N ILE A 202 -32.59 10.68 -21.69
CA ILE A 202 -32.98 9.27 -21.58
C ILE A 202 -32.21 8.58 -20.46
N GLY A 203 -31.05 9.11 -20.06
CA GLY A 203 -30.14 8.48 -19.10
C GLY A 203 -30.80 8.11 -17.75
N SER A 204 -31.66 8.97 -17.19
CA SER A 204 -32.38 8.66 -15.94
C SER A 204 -33.37 7.51 -16.11
N ARG A 205 -34.17 7.52 -17.19
CA ARG A 205 -35.11 6.45 -17.53
C ARG A 205 -34.38 5.14 -17.84
N LEU A 206 -33.25 5.21 -18.54
CA LEU A 206 -32.42 4.07 -18.86
C LEU A 206 -31.83 3.43 -17.62
N ARG A 207 -31.32 4.24 -16.71
CA ARG A 207 -30.85 3.77 -15.41
C ARG A 207 -31.97 3.10 -14.61
N ASP A 208 -33.17 3.66 -14.61
CA ASP A 208 -34.28 3.14 -13.84
C ASP A 208 -34.84 1.83 -14.43
N GLU A 209 -34.90 1.71 -15.76
CA GLU A 209 -35.23 0.44 -16.44
C GLU A 209 -34.14 -0.62 -16.30
N LEU A 210 -32.87 -0.23 -16.31
CA LEU A 210 -31.75 -1.15 -16.12
C LEU A 210 -31.79 -1.80 -14.73
N ARG A 211 -32.18 -1.04 -13.69
CA ARG A 211 -32.39 -1.59 -12.32
C ARG A 211 -33.45 -2.67 -12.27
N ASN A 212 -34.52 -2.52 -13.05
CA ASN A 212 -35.66 -3.43 -13.08
C ASN A 212 -35.45 -4.59 -14.08
N THR A 213 -34.27 -4.69 -14.70
CA THR A 213 -33.98 -5.71 -15.69
C THR A 213 -33.52 -6.99 -15.01
N ARG A 214 -34.29 -8.06 -15.22
CA ARG A 214 -33.98 -9.42 -14.78
C ARG A 214 -34.06 -10.38 -15.95
N PHE A 215 -33.02 -11.16 -16.18
CA PHE A 215 -33.00 -12.20 -17.23
C PHE A 215 -31.92 -13.24 -16.96
N LYS A 216 -32.01 -14.38 -17.65
CA LYS A 216 -30.93 -15.38 -17.67
C LYS A 216 -29.96 -15.06 -18.81
N GLY A 217 -28.75 -14.66 -18.45
CA GLY A 217 -27.64 -14.38 -19.37
C GLY A 217 -26.68 -15.55 -19.53
N LEU A 218 -25.52 -15.30 -20.14
CA LEU A 218 -24.44 -16.29 -20.28
C LEU A 218 -23.71 -16.55 -18.96
N SER A 219 -23.60 -15.53 -18.10
CA SER A 219 -22.92 -15.62 -16.79
C SER A 219 -23.82 -16.18 -15.68
N GLY A 220 -25.10 -16.42 -15.95
CA GLY A 220 -26.08 -16.85 -14.97
C GLY A 220 -27.32 -15.93 -14.92
N GLU A 221 -27.91 -15.80 -13.74
CA GLU A 221 -29.05 -14.91 -13.54
C GLU A 221 -28.57 -13.46 -13.37
N PHE A 222 -29.01 -12.56 -14.24
CA PHE A 222 -28.71 -11.15 -14.15
C PHE A 222 -29.79 -10.47 -13.30
N ASN A 223 -29.38 -9.95 -12.14
CA ASN A 223 -30.23 -9.16 -11.24
C ASN A 223 -29.39 -8.10 -10.51
N LEU A 224 -29.90 -6.87 -10.39
CA LEU A 224 -29.21 -5.77 -9.74
C LEU A 224 -29.87 -5.41 -8.40
N ILE A 225 -29.27 -5.83 -7.28
CA ILE A 225 -29.71 -5.44 -5.93
C ILE A 225 -28.85 -4.27 -5.46
N ASN A 226 -29.48 -3.16 -5.05
CA ASN A 226 -28.78 -1.96 -4.57
C ASN A 226 -27.69 -1.43 -5.52
N ARG A 227 -27.91 -1.48 -6.85
CA ARG A 227 -26.96 -1.08 -7.92
C ARG A 227 -25.77 -2.03 -8.11
N LYS A 228 -25.75 -3.18 -7.45
CA LYS A 228 -24.70 -4.20 -7.61
C LYS A 228 -25.30 -5.45 -8.22
N LEU A 229 -24.52 -6.14 -9.05
CA LEU A 229 -24.89 -7.46 -9.54
C LEU A 229 -25.01 -8.41 -8.35
N GLU A 230 -26.16 -9.07 -8.22
CA GLU A 230 -26.36 -10.10 -7.22
C GLU A 230 -25.43 -11.27 -7.51
N SER A 231 -24.39 -11.42 -6.68
CA SER A 231 -23.47 -12.55 -6.82
C SER A 231 -24.12 -13.78 -6.18
N SER A 232 -24.54 -14.72 -7.02
CA SER A 232 -25.33 -15.87 -6.56
C SER A 232 -24.45 -17.01 -6.05
N VAL A 233 -23.28 -17.25 -6.67
CA VAL A 233 -22.46 -18.44 -6.41
C VAL A 233 -20.99 -18.21 -6.77
N PHE A 234 -20.09 -18.49 -5.84
CA PHE A 234 -18.65 -18.58 -6.11
C PHE A 234 -18.16 -20.02 -6.15
N GLU A 235 -17.21 -20.32 -7.03
CA GLU A 235 -16.48 -21.58 -7.05
C GLU A 235 -15.21 -21.47 -6.20
N ILE A 236 -14.96 -22.51 -5.40
CA ILE A 236 -13.73 -22.65 -4.62
C ILE A 236 -12.87 -23.67 -5.36
N ILE A 237 -11.73 -23.22 -5.86
CA ILE A 237 -10.83 -24.00 -6.73
C ILE A 237 -9.55 -24.30 -5.97
N ASN A 238 -9.16 -25.57 -5.95
CA ASN A 238 -7.85 -26.02 -5.52
C ASN A 238 -6.88 -25.96 -6.71
N VAL A 239 -5.92 -25.04 -6.66
CA VAL A 239 -4.98 -24.76 -7.76
C VAL A 239 -3.76 -25.66 -7.65
N ILE A 240 -3.90 -26.87 -8.18
CA ILE A 240 -2.78 -27.80 -8.45
C ILE A 240 -2.92 -28.29 -9.89
N GLY A 241 -1.85 -28.16 -10.68
CA GLY A 241 -1.89 -28.46 -12.11
C GLY A 241 -2.93 -27.60 -12.84
N ASN A 242 -3.93 -28.24 -13.46
CA ASN A 242 -5.00 -27.58 -14.21
C ASN A 242 -6.12 -26.99 -13.33
N GLY A 243 -6.01 -27.10 -11.99
CA GLY A 243 -7.03 -26.64 -11.06
C GLY A 243 -8.23 -27.58 -10.96
N ARG A 244 -8.79 -27.71 -9.75
CA ARG A 244 -9.96 -28.55 -9.47
C ARG A 244 -10.97 -27.81 -8.60
N VAL A 245 -12.23 -27.76 -9.02
CA VAL A 245 -13.31 -27.23 -8.17
C VAL A 245 -13.52 -28.16 -6.97
N VAL A 246 -13.30 -27.64 -5.77
CA VAL A 246 -13.45 -28.35 -4.50
C VAL A 246 -14.70 -27.94 -3.73
N GLY A 247 -15.36 -26.84 -4.09
CA GLY A 247 -16.64 -26.48 -3.48
C GLY A 247 -17.24 -25.23 -4.08
N TYR A 248 -18.34 -24.80 -3.47
CA TYR A 248 -19.10 -23.63 -3.85
C TYR A 248 -19.42 -22.81 -2.60
N TRP A 249 -19.49 -21.50 -2.74
CA TRP A 249 -20.02 -20.61 -1.71
C TRP A 249 -21.29 -19.94 -2.21
N THR A 250 -22.32 -19.90 -1.37
CA THR A 250 -23.57 -19.17 -1.63
C THR A 250 -23.96 -18.35 -0.40
N PRO A 251 -24.60 -17.18 -0.57
CA PRO A 251 -25.03 -16.36 0.56
C PRO A 251 -25.95 -17.10 1.54
N GLU A 252 -26.82 -17.99 1.03
CA GLU A 252 -27.81 -18.70 1.84
C GLU A 252 -27.24 -19.90 2.62
N LYS A 253 -26.28 -20.63 2.01
CA LYS A 253 -25.82 -21.93 2.53
C LYS A 253 -24.36 -21.94 2.97
N GLY A 254 -23.62 -20.85 2.79
CA GLY A 254 -22.18 -20.80 3.04
C GLY A 254 -21.41 -21.74 2.11
N ILE A 255 -20.43 -22.46 2.65
CA ILE A 255 -19.56 -23.38 1.89
C ILE A 255 -20.19 -24.76 1.76
N SER A 256 -20.36 -25.21 0.52
CA SER A 256 -20.91 -26.52 0.19
C SER A 256 -20.07 -27.26 -0.86
N GLN A 257 -20.15 -28.59 -0.87
CA GLN A 257 -19.45 -29.40 -1.87
C GLN A 257 -20.10 -29.33 -3.25
N ASN A 258 -21.43 -29.17 -3.32
CA ASN A 258 -22.23 -29.24 -4.54
C ASN A 258 -23.41 -28.25 -4.47
N LEU A 259 -23.86 -27.77 -5.64
CA LEU A 259 -24.99 -26.85 -5.82
C LEU A 259 -26.38 -27.53 -5.87
N GLY A 260 -26.44 -28.86 -5.85
CA GLY A 260 -27.67 -29.64 -5.98
C GLY A 260 -28.48 -29.80 -4.69
N PRO A 261 -29.64 -30.49 -4.75
CA PRO A 261 -30.49 -30.74 -3.57
C PRO A 261 -29.80 -31.58 -2.50
N ASN A 262 -28.89 -32.47 -2.88
CA ASN A 262 -28.00 -33.21 -1.97
C ASN A 262 -26.75 -32.37 -1.64
N TYR A 263 -26.94 -31.30 -0.90
CA TYR A 263 -25.82 -30.49 -0.43
C TYR A 263 -25.10 -31.18 0.74
N LYS A 264 -23.77 -31.18 0.69
CA LYS A 264 -22.92 -31.59 1.80
C LYS A 264 -22.14 -30.36 2.27
N ASN A 265 -22.13 -30.14 3.58
CA ASN A 265 -21.39 -29.03 4.17
C ASN A 265 -19.88 -29.26 4.01
N GLY A 266 -19.14 -28.18 3.78
CA GLY A 266 -17.70 -28.20 3.65
C GLY A 266 -17.21 -28.38 2.22
N LEU A 267 -15.89 -28.53 2.08
CA LEU A 267 -15.21 -28.70 0.79
C LEU A 267 -15.03 -30.20 0.47
N LYS A 268 -14.88 -30.50 -0.82
CA LYS A 268 -14.32 -31.77 -1.28
C LYS A 268 -12.88 -31.87 -0.79
N GLN A 269 -12.36 -33.08 -0.74
CA GLN A 269 -10.98 -33.34 -0.30
C GLN A 269 -9.98 -32.48 -1.09
N ILE A 270 -9.26 -31.63 -0.35
CA ILE A 270 -8.18 -30.79 -0.89
C ILE A 270 -6.97 -31.69 -1.13
N ILE A 271 -6.40 -31.55 -2.31
CA ILE A 271 -5.13 -32.20 -2.69
C ILE A 271 -4.05 -31.16 -2.49
N TRP A 272 -2.92 -31.56 -1.94
CA TRP A 272 -1.75 -30.74 -1.71
C TRP A 272 -0.63 -31.11 -2.69
N PRO A 273 0.38 -30.25 -2.89
CA PRO A 273 1.50 -30.57 -3.76
C PRO A 273 2.12 -31.94 -3.42
N GLY A 274 2.41 -32.74 -4.45
CA GLY A 274 2.85 -34.14 -4.28
C GLY A 274 1.72 -35.16 -4.12
N ASP A 275 0.51 -34.83 -4.60
CA ASP A 275 -0.69 -35.69 -4.60
C ASP A 275 -1.15 -36.17 -3.20
N SER A 276 -0.72 -35.47 -2.15
CA SER A 276 -1.15 -35.77 -0.79
C SER A 276 -2.56 -35.25 -0.53
N THR A 277 -3.37 -36.03 0.17
CA THR A 277 -4.72 -35.63 0.62
C THR A 277 -4.79 -35.28 2.10
N THR A 278 -3.70 -35.51 2.83
CA THR A 278 -3.56 -35.06 4.20
C THR A 278 -3.16 -33.59 4.17
N THR A 279 -3.84 -32.78 4.99
CA THR A 279 -3.40 -31.39 5.21
C THR A 279 -1.96 -31.43 5.67
N PRO A 280 -1.02 -30.77 4.97
CA PRO A 280 0.36 -30.75 5.37
C PRO A 280 0.40 -30.13 6.76
N THR A 281 0.74 -30.95 7.75
CA THR A 281 1.13 -30.50 9.09
C THR A 281 2.46 -29.78 8.93
N GLY A 282 2.38 -28.54 8.47
CA GLY A 282 3.53 -27.81 7.99
C GLY A 282 3.14 -26.80 6.93
N TRP A 283 2.68 -25.63 7.35
CA TRP A 283 3.55 -24.50 7.05
C TRP A 283 4.92 -24.90 7.59
N ALA A 284 5.77 -25.48 6.76
CA ALA A 284 7.19 -25.39 7.03
C ALA A 284 7.51 -23.91 6.79
N ILE A 285 7.04 -23.02 7.67
CA ILE A 285 7.73 -21.76 7.89
C ILE A 285 9.11 -22.26 8.26
N PRO A 286 10.12 -22.11 7.37
CA PRO A 286 11.47 -22.52 7.72
C PRO A 286 11.78 -21.84 9.06
N SER A 287 12.35 -22.60 9.99
CA SER A 287 12.73 -22.07 11.30
C SER A 287 13.44 -20.74 11.09
N LEU A 288 12.85 -19.65 11.61
CA LEU A 288 13.36 -18.31 11.39
C LEU A 288 14.78 -18.24 11.94
N LYS A 289 15.73 -17.87 11.08
CA LYS A 289 17.12 -17.72 11.48
C LYS A 289 17.33 -16.34 12.06
N ILE A 290 17.36 -16.25 13.38
CA ILE A 290 17.51 -14.98 14.08
C ILE A 290 18.98 -14.73 14.36
N GLY A 291 19.54 -13.69 13.76
CA GLY A 291 20.88 -13.23 14.03
C GLY A 291 20.97 -12.54 15.39
N VAL A 292 22.00 -12.87 16.16
CA VAL A 292 22.21 -12.33 17.51
C VAL A 292 23.66 -11.80 17.61
N PRO A 293 23.89 -10.53 18.00
CA PRO A 293 25.23 -9.96 18.10
C PRO A 293 26.00 -10.59 19.26
N MET A 294 27.26 -10.96 19.04
CA MET A 294 28.13 -11.50 20.08
C MET A 294 29.06 -10.40 20.62
N LYS A 295 28.63 -9.69 21.66
CA LYS A 295 29.37 -8.57 22.25
C LYS A 295 30.18 -8.98 23.47
N LEU A 296 31.40 -8.47 23.59
CA LEU A 296 32.16 -8.49 24.85
C LEU A 296 31.84 -7.23 25.67
N GLY A 297 31.19 -7.38 26.82
CA GLY A 297 31.05 -6.30 27.82
C GLY A 297 29.63 -5.91 28.22
N PHE A 298 28.60 -6.40 27.55
CA PHE A 298 27.19 -6.16 27.93
C PHE A 298 26.36 -7.46 27.85
N PRO A 299 26.64 -8.45 28.70
CA PRO A 299 25.89 -9.71 28.72
C PRO A 299 24.41 -9.52 29.11
N GLU A 300 24.03 -8.37 29.68
CA GLU A 300 22.67 -8.09 30.13
C GLU A 300 21.67 -8.02 28.96
N PHE A 301 22.10 -7.53 27.80
CA PHE A 301 21.25 -7.44 26.61
C PHE A 301 21.22 -8.76 25.83
N VAL A 302 22.39 -9.36 25.64
CA VAL A 302 22.58 -10.63 24.94
C VAL A 302 23.81 -11.35 25.50
N GLU A 303 23.60 -12.56 26.01
CA GLU A 303 24.62 -13.49 26.48
C GLU A 303 24.49 -14.82 25.72
N GLN A 304 25.62 -15.32 25.24
CA GLN A 304 25.71 -16.67 24.70
C GLN A 304 26.20 -17.63 25.79
N ARG A 305 25.36 -18.58 26.19
CA ARG A 305 25.73 -19.66 27.10
C ARG A 305 25.90 -20.97 26.33
N LYS A 306 27.09 -21.56 26.43
CA LYS A 306 27.39 -22.88 25.83
C LYS A 306 27.21 -23.96 26.89
N ASN A 307 26.27 -24.87 26.68
CA ASN A 307 26.08 -26.04 27.54
C ASN A 307 26.31 -27.32 26.72
N GLY A 308 27.55 -27.81 26.72
CA GLY A 308 27.99 -28.90 25.85
C GLY A 308 27.91 -28.52 24.36
N ASN A 309 27.16 -29.30 23.57
CA ASN A 309 26.93 -29.04 22.14
C ASN A 309 25.78 -28.07 21.85
N LYS A 310 25.02 -27.64 22.88
CA LYS A 310 23.88 -26.74 22.71
C LYS A 310 24.27 -25.33 23.11
N THR A 311 24.09 -24.39 22.18
CA THR A 311 24.27 -22.97 22.43
C THR A 311 22.91 -22.35 22.72
N THR A 312 22.76 -21.72 23.87
CA THR A 312 21.55 -21.00 24.29
C THR A 312 21.87 -19.52 24.37
N TYR A 313 20.96 -18.68 23.88
CA TYR A 313 21.06 -17.23 23.95
C TYR A 313 20.04 -16.73 24.96
N THR A 314 20.49 -15.83 25.85
CA THR A 314 19.67 -15.25 26.92
C THR A 314 19.99 -13.77 27.04
N GLY A 315 19.09 -12.96 27.59
CA GLY A 315 19.33 -11.52 27.81
C GLY A 315 18.09 -10.70 27.48
N PHE A 316 18.10 -9.43 27.89
CA PHE A 316 16.93 -8.57 27.81
C PHE A 316 16.31 -8.50 26.41
N SER A 317 17.13 -8.33 25.37
CA SER A 317 16.64 -8.23 23.98
C SER A 317 16.04 -9.56 23.48
N VAL A 318 16.62 -10.69 23.90
CA VAL A 318 16.12 -12.04 23.55
C VAL A 318 14.80 -12.31 24.26
N ASP A 319 14.70 -11.96 25.55
CA ASP A 319 13.50 -12.18 26.36
C ASP A 319 12.31 -11.37 25.84
N VAL A 320 12.53 -10.10 25.46
CA VAL A 320 11.52 -9.26 24.80
C VAL A 320 11.03 -9.91 23.51
N PHE A 321 11.95 -10.40 22.68
CA PHE A 321 11.59 -11.05 21.41
C PHE A 321 10.82 -12.36 21.64
N SER A 322 11.22 -13.18 22.60
CA SER A 322 10.50 -14.39 22.98
C SER A 322 9.08 -14.10 23.49
N ALA A 323 8.88 -13.04 24.28
CA ALA A 323 7.56 -12.63 24.75
C ALA A 323 6.64 -12.17 23.60
N VAL A 324 7.20 -11.49 22.59
CA VAL A 324 6.46 -11.11 21.38
C VAL A 324 6.03 -12.35 20.60
N LEU A 325 6.92 -13.33 20.42
CA LEU A 325 6.58 -14.58 19.75
C LEU A 325 5.52 -15.38 20.49
N GLU A 326 5.57 -15.44 21.82
CA GLU A 326 4.54 -16.13 22.61
C GLU A 326 3.15 -15.48 22.45
N THR A 327 3.11 -14.15 22.38
CA THR A 327 1.86 -13.41 22.11
C THR A 327 1.35 -13.68 20.70
N LEU A 328 2.25 -13.68 19.72
CA LEU A 328 1.94 -13.96 18.32
C LEU A 328 1.42 -15.39 18.14
N ASP A 329 2.04 -16.37 18.80
CA ASP A 329 1.62 -17.78 18.78
C ASP A 329 0.18 -17.95 19.30
N LYS A 330 -0.18 -17.18 20.34
CA LYS A 330 -1.52 -17.19 20.93
C LYS A 330 -2.56 -16.57 20.00
N ASP A 331 -2.23 -15.48 19.32
CA ASP A 331 -3.14 -14.76 18.43
C ASP A 331 -3.33 -15.48 17.08
N LEU A 332 -2.26 -16.08 16.55
CA LEU A 332 -2.29 -16.80 15.27
C LEU A 332 -2.75 -18.26 15.41
N GLY A 333 -2.69 -18.85 16.62
CA GLY A 333 -3.09 -20.23 16.87
C GLY A 333 -2.10 -21.28 16.33
N PHE A 334 -0.87 -20.89 15.97
CA PHE A 334 0.21 -21.80 15.59
C PHE A 334 1.56 -21.30 16.11
N LYS A 335 2.51 -22.22 16.35
CA LYS A 335 3.81 -21.91 16.92
C LYS A 335 4.83 -21.49 15.86
N VAL A 336 5.45 -20.32 16.03
CA VAL A 336 6.54 -19.83 15.19
C VAL A 336 7.87 -20.48 15.62
N LEU A 337 8.38 -21.38 14.77
CA LEU A 337 9.69 -21.98 14.96
C LEU A 337 10.79 -20.98 14.62
N HIS A 338 11.78 -20.88 15.49
CA HIS A 338 12.91 -19.98 15.32
C HIS A 338 14.17 -20.57 15.94
N ASP A 339 15.32 -20.25 15.34
CA ASP A 339 16.64 -20.62 15.80
C ASP A 339 17.50 -19.37 15.93
N PHE A 340 18.05 -19.15 17.12
CA PHE A 340 19.02 -18.09 17.36
C PHE A 340 20.41 -18.52 16.90
N ILE A 341 21.05 -17.66 16.11
CA ILE A 341 22.38 -17.88 15.55
C ILE A 341 23.26 -16.67 15.90
N GLY A 342 24.29 -16.93 16.69
CA GLY A 342 25.28 -15.94 17.08
C GLY A 342 26.13 -15.53 15.88
N PHE A 343 26.31 -14.22 15.73
CA PHE A 343 27.21 -13.64 14.77
C PHE A 343 28.52 -13.24 15.45
N GLU A 344 29.58 -13.99 15.15
CA GLU A 344 30.92 -13.76 15.69
C GLU A 344 31.73 -12.90 14.72
N ASP A 345 32.13 -11.72 15.18
CA ASP A 345 33.00 -10.82 14.43
C ASP A 345 34.44 -11.35 14.40
N LYS A 346 35.06 -11.32 13.22
CA LYS A 346 36.47 -11.68 13.01
C LYS A 346 37.43 -10.57 13.46
N THR A 347 36.95 -9.34 13.60
CA THR A 347 37.79 -8.13 13.79
C THR A 347 37.76 -7.52 15.20
N ARG A 348 36.82 -7.91 16.09
CA ARG A 348 36.66 -7.41 17.47
C ARG A 348 36.50 -5.89 17.59
N LEU A 349 36.10 -5.20 16.52
CA LEU A 349 35.84 -3.76 16.52
C LEU A 349 34.32 -3.54 16.58
N MET A 350 33.87 -2.69 17.51
CA MET A 350 32.47 -2.66 17.99
C MET A 350 31.45 -2.10 17.00
N ASP A 351 31.82 -1.16 16.12
CA ASP A 351 30.86 -0.48 15.22
C ASP A 351 30.71 -1.18 13.86
N GLU A 352 31.80 -1.67 13.26
CA GLU A 352 31.74 -2.39 11.96
C GLU A 352 30.99 -3.75 12.07
N SER A 353 30.77 -4.24 13.29
CA SER A 353 30.13 -5.53 13.57
C SER A 353 28.61 -5.52 13.42
N TYR A 354 27.92 -4.43 13.77
CA TYR A 354 26.44 -4.37 13.65
C TYR A 354 25.99 -4.13 12.22
N ASP A 355 26.71 -3.29 11.48
CA ASP A 355 26.47 -3.04 10.06
C ASP A 355 26.60 -4.35 9.26
N ASP A 356 27.66 -5.14 9.48
CA ASP A 356 27.83 -6.43 8.80
C ASP A 356 26.75 -7.44 9.22
N LEU A 357 26.35 -7.48 10.50
CA LEU A 357 25.26 -8.32 10.99
C LEU A 357 23.93 -8.00 10.28
N LEU A 358 23.58 -6.72 10.14
CA LEU A 358 22.36 -6.31 9.44
C LEU A 358 22.48 -6.56 7.93
N LEU A 359 23.66 -6.40 7.35
CA LEU A 359 23.92 -6.73 5.95
C LEU A 359 23.72 -8.23 5.65
N GLN A 360 23.88 -9.11 6.65
CA GLN A 360 23.55 -10.53 6.52
C GLN A 360 22.05 -10.81 6.30
N ILE A 361 21.15 -9.88 6.68
CA ILE A 361 19.71 -9.97 6.35
C ILE A 361 19.51 -9.81 4.85
N LYS A 362 20.16 -8.81 4.24
CA LYS A 362 20.15 -8.60 2.78
C LYS A 362 20.73 -9.81 2.03
N ASN A 363 21.74 -10.45 2.59
CA ASN A 363 22.35 -11.67 2.05
C ASN A 363 21.52 -12.95 2.31
N LYS A 364 20.32 -12.84 2.91
CA LYS A 364 19.40 -13.96 3.25
C LYS A 364 20.03 -15.02 4.15
N LYS A 365 21.01 -14.65 4.96
CA LYS A 365 21.63 -15.55 5.95
C LYS A 365 20.81 -15.58 7.24
N PHE A 366 20.27 -14.43 7.64
CA PHE A 366 19.33 -14.26 8.76
C PHE A 366 18.02 -13.68 8.24
N ASP A 367 16.92 -14.08 8.86
CA ASP A 367 15.57 -13.57 8.55
C ASP A 367 15.22 -12.35 9.42
N ALA A 368 15.77 -12.30 10.63
CA ALA A 368 15.63 -11.19 11.56
C ALA A 368 16.88 -11.07 12.44
N VAL A 369 17.08 -9.91 13.09
CA VAL A 369 18.15 -9.70 14.05
C VAL A 369 17.57 -9.20 15.37
N VAL A 370 18.10 -9.71 16.49
CA VAL A 370 17.69 -9.34 17.85
C VAL A 370 18.92 -8.94 18.66
N GLY A 371 18.91 -7.73 19.21
CA GLY A 371 20.00 -7.22 20.04
C GLY A 371 19.83 -5.75 20.43
N ASP A 372 20.87 -5.18 21.04
CA ASP A 372 21.03 -3.76 21.39
C ASP A 372 21.41 -2.90 20.17
N THR A 373 20.75 -3.13 19.04
CA THR A 373 21.02 -2.42 17.78
C THR A 373 20.44 -1.01 17.82
N THR A 374 21.25 -0.01 17.48
CA THR A 374 20.79 1.38 17.34
C THR A 374 20.20 1.60 15.95
N ILE A 375 19.02 2.22 15.89
CA ILE A 375 18.37 2.56 14.62
C ILE A 375 19.13 3.75 14.00
N VAL A 376 19.80 3.52 12.87
CA VAL A 376 20.59 4.53 12.13
C VAL A 376 20.02 4.69 10.72
N ALA A 377 19.89 5.93 10.24
CA ALA A 377 19.27 6.24 8.94
C ALA A 377 19.96 5.55 7.75
N ASN A 378 21.28 5.37 7.77
CA ASN A 378 21.99 4.67 6.69
C ASN A 378 21.58 3.18 6.58
N MET A 379 21.04 2.59 7.66
CA MET A 379 20.65 1.18 7.70
C MET A 379 19.23 0.94 7.17
N THR A 380 18.38 1.97 7.17
CA THR A 380 16.99 1.85 6.69
C THR A 380 16.91 1.62 5.17
N ASP A 381 18.01 1.83 4.45
CA ASP A 381 18.08 1.54 3.01
C ASP A 381 18.09 0.03 2.69
N TYR A 382 18.40 -0.83 3.67
CA TYR A 382 18.52 -2.28 3.44
C TYR A 382 17.90 -3.16 4.53
N VAL A 383 17.46 -2.60 5.66
CA VAL A 383 16.69 -3.31 6.70
C VAL A 383 15.53 -2.46 7.22
N ASP A 384 14.40 -3.11 7.50
CA ASP A 384 13.27 -2.50 8.19
C ASP A 384 13.41 -2.69 9.71
N PHE A 385 13.17 -1.63 10.47
CA PHE A 385 13.20 -1.66 11.94
C PHE A 385 11.80 -1.69 12.54
N THR A 386 11.65 -2.38 13.67
CA THR A 386 10.47 -2.28 14.52
C THR A 386 10.49 -0.97 15.31
N LEU A 387 9.38 -0.67 16.00
CA LEU A 387 9.38 0.41 16.99
C LEU A 387 10.43 0.13 18.08
N PRO A 388 11.20 1.14 18.50
CA PRO A 388 12.22 0.95 19.53
C PRO A 388 11.57 0.53 20.85
N TYR A 389 12.05 -0.58 21.42
CA TYR A 389 11.56 -1.10 22.70
C TYR A 389 12.28 -0.48 23.92
N SER A 390 13.35 0.29 23.68
CA SER A 390 14.08 1.06 24.68
C SER A 390 14.44 2.43 24.08
N GLU A 391 14.34 3.48 24.89
CA GLU A 391 14.81 4.81 24.50
C GLU A 391 16.33 4.82 24.35
N SER A 392 16.82 5.50 23.31
CA SER A 392 18.25 5.77 23.12
C SER A 392 18.59 7.17 23.65
N GLY A 393 19.68 7.28 24.41
CA GLY A 393 20.10 8.55 25.01
C GLY A 393 21.60 8.62 25.25
N TRP A 394 22.17 9.81 25.10
CA TRP A 394 23.58 10.07 25.40
C TRP A 394 23.74 10.55 26.84
N THR A 395 24.56 9.87 27.62
CA THR A 395 24.91 10.30 28.99
C THR A 395 26.43 10.37 29.13
N MET A 396 26.92 11.49 29.67
CA MET A 396 28.35 11.64 29.96
C MET A 396 28.68 10.99 31.30
N LEU A 397 29.46 9.89 31.26
CA LEU A 397 30.03 9.30 32.47
C LEU A 397 31.31 10.04 32.84
N VAL A 398 31.26 10.75 33.97
CA VAL A 398 32.45 11.39 34.55
C VAL A 398 32.89 10.58 35.75
N LEU A 399 34.17 10.23 35.81
CA LEU A 399 34.76 9.58 36.97
C LEU A 399 34.49 10.45 38.20
N ALA A 400 33.84 9.89 39.21
CA ALA A 400 33.66 10.56 40.48
C ALA A 400 35.04 10.85 41.08
N LYS A 401 35.48 12.12 41.06
CA LYS A 401 36.69 12.54 41.76
C LYS A 401 36.44 12.42 43.26
N GLY A 402 37.38 11.82 43.98
CA GLY A 402 37.34 11.73 45.43
C GLY A 402 37.12 13.11 46.05
N ASP A 403 36.25 13.16 47.05
CA ASP A 403 35.88 14.42 47.70
C ASP A 403 37.02 14.94 48.58
N ASN A 404 37.82 15.85 48.03
CA ASN A 404 38.88 16.55 48.76
C ASN A 404 38.35 17.43 49.91
N ARG A 405 37.03 17.54 50.11
CA ARG A 405 36.44 18.22 51.27
C ARG A 405 36.64 17.48 52.60
N LYS A 406 37.05 16.20 52.57
CA LYS A 406 37.32 15.42 53.79
C LYS A 406 38.69 15.69 54.44
N ASN A 407 39.48 16.61 53.90
CA ASN A 407 40.83 16.88 54.38
C ASN A 407 40.83 17.89 55.55
N MET A 408 41.51 17.61 56.66
CA MET A 408 41.60 18.51 57.84
C MET A 408 42.14 19.92 57.48
N TRP A 409 42.93 20.01 56.41
CA TRP A 409 43.52 21.26 55.92
C TRP A 409 42.55 22.14 55.12
N ILE A 410 41.25 21.79 55.07
CA ILE A 410 40.24 22.58 54.35
C ILE A 410 40.11 24.01 54.89
N PHE A 411 40.43 24.23 56.18
CA PHE A 411 40.42 25.55 56.80
C PHE A 411 41.52 26.50 56.28
N LEU A 412 42.59 25.99 55.67
CA LEU A 412 43.62 26.84 55.06
C LEU A 412 43.32 27.24 53.61
N LYS A 413 42.38 26.54 52.95
CA LYS A 413 41.98 26.78 51.55
C LYS A 413 41.29 28.14 51.27
N PRO A 414 40.55 28.78 52.21
CA PRO A 414 39.85 30.04 51.94
C PRO A 414 40.79 31.21 51.66
N TRP A 415 42.02 31.18 52.18
CA TRP A 415 42.99 32.27 52.07
C TRP A 415 44.20 31.85 51.23
N THR A 416 44.67 32.76 50.37
CA THR A 416 45.90 32.54 49.60
C THR A 416 47.11 32.52 50.54
N TRP A 417 48.19 31.85 50.12
CA TRP A 417 49.43 31.79 50.90
C TRP A 417 50.01 33.19 51.17
N ASP A 418 49.85 34.11 50.22
CA ASP A 418 50.26 35.52 50.38
C ASP A 418 49.50 36.22 51.53
N LEU A 419 48.21 35.90 51.70
CA LEU A 419 47.39 36.48 52.76
C LEU A 419 47.81 35.94 54.14
N TRP A 420 48.07 34.63 54.23
CA TRP A 420 48.63 34.01 55.43
C TRP A 420 49.98 34.62 55.82
N LEU A 421 50.85 34.84 54.84
CA LEU A 421 52.15 35.47 55.04
C LEU A 421 52.00 36.93 55.50
N THR A 422 51.06 37.66 54.91
CA THR A 422 50.72 39.05 55.31
C THR A 422 50.20 39.13 56.75
N VAL A 423 49.32 38.21 57.15
CA VAL A 423 48.84 38.12 58.54
C VAL A 423 50.02 37.82 59.48
N GLY A 424 50.86 36.85 59.12
CA GLY A 424 52.07 36.51 59.89
C GLY A 424 53.04 37.68 60.06
N THR A 425 53.33 38.43 58.99
CA THR A 425 54.21 39.59 59.04
C THR A 425 53.60 40.74 59.83
N SER A 426 52.29 40.98 59.71
CA SER A 426 51.57 41.99 60.51
C SER A 426 51.61 41.69 62.01
N CYS A 427 51.43 40.42 62.42
CA CYS A 427 51.55 40.00 63.82
C CYS A 427 52.95 40.23 64.39
N ILE A 428 53.99 39.95 63.60
CA ILE A 428 55.38 40.23 63.98
C ILE A 428 55.64 41.74 64.10
N PHE A 429 55.12 42.54 63.17
CA PHE A 429 55.24 44.00 63.23
C PHE A 429 54.56 44.58 64.48
N ILE A 430 53.31 44.19 64.75
CA ILE A 430 52.56 44.61 65.96
C ILE A 430 53.33 44.23 67.23
N THR A 431 53.92 43.03 67.26
CA THR A 431 54.77 42.57 68.37
C THR A 431 55.95 43.50 68.62
N ILE A 432 56.65 43.91 67.56
CA ILE A 432 57.79 44.82 67.65
C ILE A 432 57.34 46.18 68.19
N VAL A 433 56.22 46.72 67.68
CA VAL A 433 55.67 48.00 68.13
C VAL A 433 55.30 47.96 69.61
N ILE A 434 54.57 46.92 70.07
CA ILE A 434 54.21 46.76 71.49
C ILE A 434 55.47 46.66 72.35
N ARG A 435 56.48 45.91 71.91
CA ARG A 435 57.75 45.77 72.65
C ARG A 435 58.48 47.11 72.79
N VAL A 436 58.50 47.93 71.74
CA VAL A 436 59.12 49.27 71.76
C VAL A 436 58.33 50.23 72.65
N MET A 437 57.00 50.23 72.54
CA MET A 437 56.14 51.10 73.36
C MET A 437 56.20 50.73 74.85
N GLY A 438 56.17 49.44 75.17
CA GLY A 438 56.31 48.93 76.53
C GLY A 438 57.70 49.13 77.14
N HIS A 439 58.73 49.36 76.32
CA HIS A 439 60.07 49.67 76.80
C HIS A 439 60.20 51.11 77.33
N ASN A 440 59.42 52.06 76.81
CA ASN A 440 59.51 53.48 77.18
C ASN A 440 58.58 53.91 78.32
N THR A 441 57.74 53.00 78.84
CA THR A 441 56.88 53.25 80.00
C THR A 441 57.43 52.42 81.17
N GLU A 442 57.76 53.03 82.31
CA GLU A 442 58.26 52.33 83.51
C GLU A 442 57.16 51.46 84.19
N ASN A 443 56.61 50.48 83.45
CA ASN A 443 55.63 49.52 83.97
C ASN A 443 56.34 48.20 84.30
N THR A 444 56.45 47.89 85.58
CA THR A 444 57.20 46.74 86.12
C THR A 444 56.55 45.37 85.88
N GLU A 445 55.33 45.30 85.34
CA GLU A 445 54.61 44.04 85.13
C GLU A 445 55.06 43.23 83.89
N PHE A 446 55.77 43.85 82.93
CA PHE A 446 56.13 43.19 81.66
C PHE A 446 57.55 42.62 81.61
N ARG A 447 58.32 42.66 82.70
CA ARG A 447 59.72 42.20 82.76
C ARG A 447 59.84 40.75 83.26
N GLY A 448 59.24 39.81 82.53
CA GLY A 448 59.34 38.35 82.79
C GLY A 448 60.42 37.63 81.96
N SER A 449 60.67 36.35 82.25
CA SER A 449 61.58 35.46 81.48
C SER A 449 61.29 35.48 79.98
N TYR A 450 62.34 35.39 79.15
CA TYR A 450 62.28 35.48 77.67
C TYR A 450 61.20 34.58 77.05
N ARG A 451 60.99 33.38 77.60
CA ARG A 451 59.94 32.43 77.16
C ARG A 451 58.51 32.91 77.46
N ARG A 452 58.30 33.59 78.59
CA ARG A 452 57.00 34.11 79.03
C ARG A 452 56.60 35.36 78.23
N GLN A 453 57.59 36.18 77.87
CA GLN A 453 57.39 37.31 76.95
C GLN A 453 57.00 36.83 75.55
N LEU A 454 57.71 35.83 75.01
CA LEU A 454 57.39 35.21 73.73
C LEU A 454 55.99 34.57 73.71
N ALA A 455 55.59 33.92 74.81
CA ALA A 455 54.26 33.33 74.95
C ALA A 455 53.15 34.38 75.00
N MET A 456 53.32 35.47 75.76
CA MET A 456 52.35 36.57 75.79
C MET A 456 52.25 37.26 74.42
N ILE A 457 53.38 37.46 73.75
CA ILE A 457 53.47 38.03 72.40
C ILE A 457 52.69 37.20 71.36
N LEU A 458 52.83 35.87 71.40
CA LEU A 458 52.14 34.97 70.47
C LEU A 458 50.64 34.86 70.77
N LEU A 459 50.22 34.98 72.04
CA LEU A 459 48.80 34.90 72.44
C LEU A 459 48.05 36.23 72.35
N PHE A 460 48.73 37.38 72.37
CA PHE A 460 48.09 38.70 72.38
C PHE A 460 47.18 38.97 71.18
N PRO A 461 47.56 38.63 69.92
CA PRO A 461 46.69 38.81 68.77
C PRO A 461 45.43 37.93 68.85
N PHE A 462 45.54 36.72 69.43
CA PHE A 462 44.41 35.84 69.65
C PHE A 462 43.48 36.37 70.75
N TYR A 463 44.01 36.95 71.82
CA TYR A 463 43.20 37.60 72.85
C TYR A 463 42.48 38.85 72.33
N ALA A 464 43.12 39.66 71.48
CA ALA A 464 42.51 40.84 70.88
C ALA A 464 41.40 40.50 69.87
N PHE A 465 41.41 39.30 69.28
CA PHE A 465 40.39 38.82 68.34
C PHE A 465 39.22 38.09 69.04
N VAL A 466 39.40 37.67 70.29
CA VAL A 466 38.43 36.85 71.07
C VAL A 466 37.62 37.67 72.08
N ILE A 467 37.94 38.95 72.25
CA ILE A 467 37.16 39.88 73.07
C ILE A 467 36.54 40.91 72.10
N PRO A 468 35.19 40.99 71.99
CA PRO A 468 34.54 41.92 71.08
C PRO A 468 34.80 43.39 71.41
#